data_AF-A0A3D2VZL5-F1
#
_entry.id   AF-A0A3D2VZL5-F1
#
_cell.length_a   1.000
_cell.length_b   1.000
_cell.length_c   1.000
_cell.angle_alpha   90.00
_cell.angle_beta   90.00
_cell.angle_gamma   90.00
#
_symmetry.space_group_name_H-M   'P 1'
#
loop_
_entity.id
_entity.type
_entity.pdbx_description
1 polymer ?
#
loop_
_entity_poly.entity_id
_entity_poly.type
_entity_poly.pdbx_seq_one_letter_code
_entity_poly.pdbx_strand_id
1 'polypeptide(L)' 'GGVLAIWSAAPDERFARRLKHAGFKVEETAVRARGGKGARHVIWFCSR' A
#
# COMPACT_ATOMS: atom_id res chain seq x y z
N GLY A 1 8.91 8.20 -16.31
CA GLY A 1 8.54 7.26 -15.22
C GLY A 1 7.43 7.86 -14.39
N GLY A 2 6.61 7.04 -13.73
CA GLY A 2 5.49 7.49 -12.89
C GLY A 2 5.34 6.61 -11.65
N VAL A 3 4.58 7.10 -10.68
CA VAL A 3 4.27 6.38 -9.43
C VAL A 3 2.78 6.06 -9.39
N LEU A 4 2.46 4.81 -9.08
CA LEU A 4 1.10 4.38 -8.75
C LEU A 4 0.94 4.36 -7.23
N ALA A 5 0.00 5.15 -6.70
CA ALA A 5 -0.36 5.15 -5.29
C ALA A 5 -1.74 4.50 -5.09
N ILE A 6 -1.82 3.53 -4.18
CA ILE A 6 -3.04 2.78 -3.89
C ILE A 6 -3.32 2.86 -2.39
N TRP A 7 -4.55 3.18 -2.01
CA TRP A 7 -5.01 3.17 -0.62
C TRP A 7 -5.93 1.97 -0.35
N SER A 8 -5.78 1.36 0.83
CA SER A 8 -6.67 0.33 1.36
C SER A 8 -7.07 0.63 2.79
N ALA A 9 -8.35 0.40 3.11
CA ALA A 9 -8.89 0.54 4.46
C ALA A 9 -8.34 -0.52 5.45
N ALA A 10 -7.78 -1.62 4.97
CA ALA A 10 -7.19 -2.67 5.80
C ALA A 10 -5.95 -3.29 5.14
N PRO A 11 -5.06 -3.93 5.91
CA PRO A 11 -3.95 -4.69 5.34
C PRO A 11 -4.45 -5.84 4.45
N ASP A 12 -3.84 -5.98 3.27
CA ASP A 12 -4.04 -7.13 2.37
C ASP A 12 -2.69 -7.60 1.81
N GLU A 13 -2.10 -8.58 2.47
CA GLU A 13 -0.83 -9.18 2.06
C GLU A 13 -0.91 -9.84 0.68
N ARG A 14 -2.07 -10.40 0.30
CA ARG A 14 -2.23 -11.03 -1.02
C ARG A 14 -2.18 -9.98 -2.11
N PHE A 15 -2.76 -8.81 -1.88
CA PHE A 15 -2.69 -7.68 -2.80
C PHE A 15 -1.25 -7.15 -2.94
N ALA A 16 -0.54 -6.95 -1.83
CA ALA A 16 0.86 -6.53 -1.85
C ALA A 16 1.75 -7.52 -2.64
N ARG A 17 1.53 -8.83 -2.49
CA ARG A 17 2.24 -9.85 -3.29
C ARG A 17 1.89 -9.76 -4.77
N ARG A 18 0.63 -9.52 -5.14
CA ARG A 18 0.23 -9.35 -6.55
C ARG A 18 0.92 -8.16 -7.20
N LEU A 19 1.07 -7.04 -6.50
CA LEU A 19 1.82 -5.88 -7.00
C LEU A 19 3.28 -6.22 -7.30
N LYS A 20 3.95 -6.95 -6.39
CA LYS A 20 5.34 -7.41 -6.60
C LYS A 20 5.44 -8.37 -7.78
N HIS A 21 4.53 -9.36 -7.89
CA HIS A 21 4.50 -10.29 -9.03
C HIS A 21 4.22 -9.60 -10.37
N ALA A 22 3.50 -8.47 -10.37
CA ALA A 22 3.30 -7.65 -11.55
C ALA A 22 4.54 -6.83 -11.96
N GLY A 23 5.67 -6.98 -11.24
CA GLY A 23 6.95 -6.36 -11.57
C GLY A 23 7.12 -4.94 -11.03
N PHE A 24 6.30 -4.52 -10.06
CA PHE A 24 6.49 -3.24 -9.39
C PHE A 24 7.48 -3.35 -8.22
N LYS A 25 8.30 -2.31 -8.05
CA LYS A 25 8.94 -2.02 -6.77
C LYS A 25 7.87 -1.40 -5.87
N VAL A 26 7.56 -2.07 -4.76
CA VAL A 26 6.46 -1.71 -3.85
C VAL A 26 7.01 -1.23 -2.53
N GLU A 27 6.64 -0.01 -2.13
CA GLU A 27 6.79 0.51 -0.78
C GLU A 27 5.42 0.49 -0.09
N GLU A 28 5.37 -0.02 1.14
CA GLU A 28 4.14 -0.14 1.93
C GLU A 28 4.21 0.79 3.15
N THR A 29 3.20 1.63 3.33
CA THR A 29 3.07 2.53 4.47
C THR A 29 1.76 2.24 5.20
N ALA A 30 1.87 1.75 6.44
CA ALA A 30 0.70 1.60 7.32
C ALA A 30 0.41 2.91 8.05
N VAL A 31 -0.81 3.43 7.91
CA VAL A 31 -1.26 4.66 8.58
C VAL A 31 -2.48 4.39 9.45
N ARG A 32 -2.70 5.23 10.45
CA ARG A 32 -3.90 5.17 11.31
C ARG A 32 -4.99 6.08 10.75
N ALA A 33 -6.23 5.62 10.74
CA ALA A 33 -7.38 6.32 10.14
C ALA A 33 -7.58 7.76 10.64
N ARG A 34 -7.17 8.07 11.88
CA ARG A 34 -7.34 9.39 12.49
C ARG A 34 -6.11 9.75 13.33
N GLY A 35 -5.23 10.64 12.90
CA GLY A 35 -4.17 11.25 13.74
C GLY A 35 -3.49 10.31 14.75
N GLY A 36 -3.11 9.09 14.33
CA GLY A 36 -2.49 8.07 15.19
C GLY A 36 -3.43 7.05 15.87
N LYS A 37 -4.75 7.19 15.72
CA LYS A 37 -5.81 6.33 16.30
C LYS A 37 -6.68 5.66 15.22
N GLY A 38 -7.42 4.63 15.63
CA GLY A 38 -8.38 3.91 14.77
C GLY A 38 -7.77 2.78 13.95
N ALA A 39 -8.53 2.29 12.97
CA ALA A 39 -8.13 1.20 12.08
C ALA A 39 -6.81 1.51 11.36
N ARG A 40 -6.04 0.46 11.05
CA ARG A 40 -4.81 0.58 10.25
C ARG A 40 -5.20 0.49 8.78
N HIS A 41 -4.98 1.58 8.07
CA HIS A 41 -5.04 1.63 6.62
C HIS A 41 -3.65 1.35 6.05
N VAL A 42 -3.57 0.98 4.79
CA VAL A 42 -2.31 0.77 4.07
C VAL A 42 -2.30 1.61 2.81
N ILE A 43 -1.16 2.24 2.53
CA ILE A 43 -0.89 2.91 1.26
C ILE A 43 0.28 2.19 0.62
N TRP A 44 0.14 1.77 -0.63
CA TRP A 44 1.23 1.23 -1.44
C TRP A 44 1.67 2.26 -2.49
N PHE A 45 2.97 2.52 -2.55
CA PHE A 45 3.60 3.27 -3.63
C PHE A 45 4.37 2.32 -4.53
N CYS A 46 4.06 2.35 -5.82
CA CYS A 46 4.60 1.43 -6.81
C CYS A 46 5.32 2.18 -7.93
N SER A 47 6.52 1.73 -8.28
CA SER A 47 7.28 2.21 -9.44
C SER A 47 7.82 1.03 -10.27
N ARG A 48 8.22 1.31 -11.51
CA ARG A 48 8.88 0.37 -12.43
C ARG A 48 10.14 1.01 -12.98
#